data_AF-A0A6A6S137-F1
#
_entry.id   AF-A0A6A6S137-F1
#
_cell.length_a   1.000
_cell.length_b   1.000
_cell.length_c   1.000
_cell.angle_alpha   90.00
_cell.angle_beta   90.00
_cell.angle_gamma   90.00
#
_symmetry.space_group_name_H-M   'P 1'
#
loop_
_entity.id
_entity.type
_entity.pdbx_description
1 polymer ?
#
loop_
_entity_poly.entity_id
_entity_poly.type
_entity_poly.pdbx_seq_one_letter_code
_entity_poly.pdbx_strand_id
1 'polypeptide(L)'
;MYRFHPSVKWEKGYPNRKEIVDAVKSLWHRYALESKTHFNTPVNKVFKDESSGRWIVNDASNGQFEGVIAAVGTCGDLKMPKLPGQENFDPDSIHHSSQLDGKSAKGKKVAIIGGGASAVEALEFVTQQDAEHVYVLSRSEKWIIPRNPIIDALLAFNIFGSETIFSWIPENLLRLFFYRDLEDLSPPKGGRGKGLFTETPMVNDDVLDLVREGKASWLRGDIIGYDEAGTGIRFNERRQGSDKNAPGTPVLIEADMVIMATGYERPSLKFLPEDVFEPPYEPPNWYLQVFPPGYGDICCNNCTYVGGIGSVGNYHIGIYTRFLLMYLVDPLARPRTWWMKRWVDMTRIIKKVIGRAVPGSPGPFEFFTYSELLYWFAFTIAINPFRWKWAAFVLCGIGKDLPLSVVEGEDGLRNGFETGGDGGETWKDATVGEGLWMGSGGSRRRTKD
;
A
#
# COMPACT_ATOMS: atom_id res chain seq x y z
N MET A 1 -10.13 11.80 -1.34
CA MET A 1 -10.51 10.86 -0.25
C MET A 1 -11.95 10.43 -0.50
N TYR A 2 -12.21 9.12 -0.64
CA TYR A 2 -13.48 8.43 -0.97
C TYR A 2 -14.65 9.34 -1.34
N ARG A 3 -15.15 9.38 -2.57
CA ARG A 3 -16.10 10.44 -2.96
C ARG A 3 -17.43 10.50 -2.18
N PHE A 4 -17.70 9.54 -1.29
CA PHE A 4 -18.79 9.59 -0.33
C PHE A 4 -18.53 10.53 0.87
N HIS A 5 -17.27 10.94 1.10
CA HIS A 5 -16.87 11.91 2.13
C HIS A 5 -16.04 13.06 1.52
N PRO A 6 -16.46 14.33 1.65
CA PRO A 6 -15.63 15.45 1.22
C PRO A 6 -14.34 15.44 2.05
N SER A 7 -13.19 15.33 1.37
CA SER A 7 -11.82 15.24 1.90
C SER A 7 -11.61 15.51 3.40
N VAL A 8 -10.93 14.60 4.10
CA VAL A 8 -10.41 14.88 5.44
C VAL A 8 -9.46 16.08 5.35
N LYS A 9 -9.71 17.09 6.18
CA LYS A 9 -8.85 18.25 6.32
C LYS A 9 -7.80 17.94 7.39
N TRP A 10 -6.54 18.15 7.04
CA TRP A 10 -5.41 18.02 7.95
C TRP A 10 -4.98 19.40 8.41
N GLU A 11 -4.43 19.51 9.62
CA GLU A 11 -3.90 20.79 10.10
C GLU A 11 -2.56 21.12 9.44
N LYS A 12 -1.83 20.07 9.03
CA LYS A 12 -0.51 20.15 8.39
C LYS A 12 -0.50 19.39 7.07
N GLY A 13 0.48 19.70 6.20
CA GLY A 13 0.68 18.98 4.95
C GLY A 13 0.95 17.48 5.13
N TYR A 14 1.58 17.12 6.26
CA TYR A 14 1.83 15.74 6.70
C TYR A 14 1.19 15.56 8.09
N PRO A 15 0.01 14.92 8.18
CA PRO A 15 -0.69 14.75 9.45
C PRO A 15 0.02 13.75 10.36
N ASN A 16 -0.02 14.01 11.67
CA ASN A 16 0.52 13.07 12.64
C ASN A 16 -0.44 11.88 12.92
N ARG A 17 0.04 10.86 13.65
CA ARG A 17 -0.75 9.67 14.00
C ARG A 17 -2.08 10.03 14.67
N LYS A 18 -2.09 10.98 15.61
CA LYS A 18 -3.30 11.40 16.33
C LYS A 18 -4.32 11.99 15.37
N GLU A 19 -3.91 12.90 14.48
CA GLU A 19 -4.79 13.45 13.44
C GLU A 19 -5.40 12.35 12.57
N ILE A 20 -4.59 11.38 12.13
CA ILE A 20 -5.05 10.26 11.29
C ILE A 20 -6.07 9.39 12.05
N VAL A 21 -5.77 8.99 13.29
CA VAL A 21 -6.66 8.15 14.11
C VAL A 21 -7.96 8.87 14.44
N ASP A 22 -7.90 10.15 14.79
CA ASP A 22 -9.08 10.96 15.09
C ASP A 22 -9.97 11.13 13.85
N ALA A 23 -9.38 11.32 12.68
CA ALA A 23 -10.11 11.34 11.41
C ALA A 23 -10.80 9.99 11.10
N VAL A 24 -10.11 8.86 11.31
CA VAL A 24 -10.69 7.52 11.14
C VAL A 24 -11.87 7.31 12.10
N LYS A 25 -11.72 7.67 13.38
CA LYS A 25 -12.81 7.58 14.37
C LYS A 25 -14.00 8.46 13.99
N SER A 26 -13.74 9.69 13.55
CA SER A 26 -14.77 10.62 13.08
C SER A 26 -15.56 10.05 11.90
N LEU A 27 -14.87 9.42 10.93
CA LEU A 27 -15.51 8.72 9.82
C LEU A 27 -16.33 7.51 10.29
N TRP A 28 -15.78 6.70 11.18
CA TRP A 28 -16.42 5.52 11.74
C TRP A 28 -17.76 5.87 12.41
N HIS A 29 -17.79 6.92 13.24
CA HIS A 29 -19.01 7.41 13.86
C HIS A 29 -19.97 8.07 12.86
N ARG A 30 -19.46 8.90 11.94
CA ARG A 30 -20.30 9.63 10.96
C ARG A 30 -21.11 8.68 10.08
N TYR A 31 -20.53 7.56 9.69
CA TYR A 31 -21.20 6.56 8.85
C TYR A 31 -21.85 5.42 9.65
N ALA A 32 -21.99 5.60 10.98
CA ALA A 32 -22.61 4.63 11.88
C ALA A 32 -22.04 3.19 11.72
N LEU A 33 -20.74 3.10 11.45
CA LEU A 33 -20.08 1.82 11.14
C LEU A 33 -19.92 0.93 12.38
N GLU A 34 -20.10 1.48 13.57
CA GLU A 34 -20.06 0.73 14.83
C GLU A 34 -21.00 -0.48 14.82
N SER A 35 -22.26 -0.26 14.39
CA SER A 35 -23.25 -1.34 14.24
C SER A 35 -22.91 -2.39 13.17
N LYS A 36 -21.94 -2.10 12.31
CA LYS A 36 -21.47 -2.94 11.20
C LYS A 36 -20.07 -3.48 11.43
N THR A 37 -19.48 -3.24 12.60
CA THR A 37 -18.12 -3.64 12.95
C THR A 37 -18.16 -4.66 14.07
N HIS A 38 -17.63 -5.86 13.80
CA HIS A 38 -17.43 -6.89 14.82
C HIS A 38 -15.95 -6.94 15.20
N PHE A 39 -15.63 -6.51 16.42
CA PHE A 39 -14.28 -6.62 16.97
C PHE A 39 -14.04 -8.01 17.55
N ASN A 40 -12.76 -8.38 17.72
CA ASN A 40 -12.35 -9.68 18.25
C ASN A 40 -12.87 -10.87 17.41
N THR A 41 -13.01 -10.69 16.10
CA THR A 41 -13.45 -11.72 15.16
C THR A 41 -12.38 -11.95 14.09
N PRO A 42 -11.34 -12.75 14.36
CA PRO A 42 -10.33 -13.10 13.36
C PRO A 42 -10.97 -13.80 12.16
N VAL A 43 -10.68 -13.34 10.93
CA VAL A 43 -11.14 -14.00 9.70
C VAL A 43 -10.12 -15.05 9.31
N ASN A 44 -10.46 -16.32 9.56
CA ASN A 44 -9.60 -17.47 9.27
C ASN A 44 -9.95 -18.12 7.93
N LYS A 45 -11.20 -18.02 7.49
CA LYS A 45 -11.67 -18.63 6.25
C LYS A 45 -12.81 -17.83 5.62
N VAL A 46 -12.79 -17.74 4.30
CA VAL A 46 -13.83 -17.17 3.45
C VAL A 46 -14.11 -18.19 2.34
N PHE A 47 -15.37 -18.55 2.16
CA PHE A 47 -15.77 -19.53 1.16
C PHE A 47 -17.13 -19.17 0.58
N LYS A 48 -17.41 -19.70 -0.61
CA LYS A 48 -18.67 -19.45 -1.31
C LYS A 48 -19.63 -20.59 -1.01
N ASP A 49 -20.86 -20.26 -0.63
CA ASP A 49 -21.95 -21.22 -0.57
C ASP A 49 -22.46 -21.49 -1.98
N GLU A 50 -22.36 -22.73 -2.43
CA GLU A 50 -22.72 -23.14 -3.80
C GLU A 50 -24.22 -22.97 -4.06
N SER A 51 -25.06 -23.09 -3.04
CA SER A 51 -26.52 -23.02 -3.18
C SER A 51 -27.01 -21.60 -3.39
N SER A 52 -26.51 -20.65 -2.61
CA SER A 52 -26.90 -19.23 -2.70
C SER A 52 -25.99 -18.40 -3.61
N GLY A 53 -24.79 -18.91 -3.94
CA GLY A 53 -23.76 -18.15 -4.62
C GLY A 53 -23.19 -17.00 -3.79
N ARG A 54 -23.45 -16.95 -2.48
CA ARG A 54 -22.97 -15.90 -1.56
C ARG A 54 -21.73 -16.32 -0.78
N TRP A 55 -20.97 -15.34 -0.35
CA TRP A 55 -19.79 -15.50 0.48
C TRP A 55 -20.16 -15.68 1.94
N ILE A 56 -19.48 -16.60 2.60
CA ILE A 56 -19.52 -16.83 4.03
C ILE A 56 -18.15 -16.52 4.63
N VAL A 57 -18.14 -15.82 5.75
CA VAL A 57 -16.93 -15.46 6.51
C VAL A 57 -16.90 -16.26 7.81
N ASN A 58 -15.91 -17.13 7.95
CA ASN A 58 -15.71 -18.13 9.00
C ASN A 58 -16.84 -19.17 9.12
N ASP A 59 -18.07 -18.72 9.35
CA ASP A 59 -19.26 -19.53 9.62
C ASP A 59 -20.52 -18.80 9.10
N ALA A 60 -21.53 -19.56 8.68
CA ALA A 60 -22.78 -19.01 8.12
C ALA A 60 -23.55 -18.12 9.12
N SER A 61 -23.37 -18.32 10.41
CA SER A 61 -23.95 -17.48 11.47
C SER A 61 -23.45 -16.03 11.44
N ASN A 62 -22.32 -15.75 10.80
CA ASN A 62 -21.81 -14.38 10.59
C ASN A 62 -22.47 -13.67 9.40
N GLY A 63 -23.42 -14.33 8.72
CA GLY A 63 -24.15 -13.81 7.59
C GLY A 63 -23.62 -14.28 6.24
N GLN A 64 -24.33 -13.87 5.20
CA GLN A 64 -24.01 -14.15 3.80
C GLN A 64 -23.83 -12.83 3.06
N PHE A 65 -22.85 -12.78 2.16
CA PHE A 65 -22.40 -11.54 1.52
C PHE A 65 -22.27 -11.69 0.01
N GLU A 66 -22.59 -10.63 -0.74
CA GLU A 66 -22.48 -10.60 -2.21
C GLU A 66 -21.04 -10.42 -2.68
N GLY A 67 -20.17 -9.87 -1.84
CA GLY A 67 -18.76 -9.66 -2.15
C GLY A 67 -17.90 -9.46 -0.91
N VAL A 68 -16.58 -9.57 -1.10
CA VAL A 68 -15.58 -9.55 -0.03
C VAL A 68 -14.55 -8.47 -0.32
N ILE A 69 -14.31 -7.58 0.65
CA ILE A 69 -13.18 -6.65 0.62
C ILE A 69 -12.16 -7.10 1.65
N ALA A 70 -11.03 -7.63 1.19
CA ALA A 70 -9.89 -7.88 2.07
C ALA A 70 -9.10 -6.58 2.23
N ALA A 71 -9.08 -6.04 3.46
CA ALA A 71 -8.41 -4.78 3.81
C ALA A 71 -7.38 -4.99 4.93
N VAL A 72 -6.67 -6.13 4.91
CA VAL A 72 -5.70 -6.53 5.96
C VAL A 72 -4.39 -5.73 5.95
N GLY A 73 -4.19 -4.88 4.94
CA GLY A 73 -2.98 -4.06 4.82
C GLY A 73 -1.71 -4.86 4.48
N THR A 74 -0.56 -4.23 4.69
CA THR A 74 0.77 -4.81 4.41
C THR A 74 1.66 -4.93 5.65
N CYS A 75 1.21 -4.43 6.80
CA CYS A 75 1.95 -4.43 8.06
C CYS A 75 1.17 -5.21 9.12
N GLY A 76 1.59 -6.43 9.39
CA GLY A 76 1.08 -7.29 10.46
C GLY A 76 2.00 -7.26 11.68
N ASP A 77 2.46 -8.43 12.11
CA ASP A 77 3.31 -8.57 13.30
C ASP A 77 4.68 -7.89 13.12
N LEU A 78 5.28 -7.47 14.24
CA LEU A 78 6.58 -6.79 14.25
C LEU A 78 7.69 -7.78 13.86
N LYS A 79 8.57 -7.39 12.94
CA LYS A 79 9.78 -8.17 12.67
C LYS A 79 10.86 -7.79 13.67
N MET A 80 11.11 -8.64 14.65
CA MET A 80 12.18 -8.48 15.64
C MET A 80 13.18 -9.65 15.53
N PRO A 81 14.02 -9.71 14.48
CA PRO A 81 15.00 -10.78 14.35
C PRO A 81 16.00 -10.70 15.50
N LYS A 82 16.22 -11.81 16.20
CA LYS A 82 17.27 -11.91 17.21
C LYS A 82 18.64 -11.88 16.53
N LEU A 83 19.47 -10.91 16.90
CA LEU A 83 20.84 -10.79 16.37
C LEU A 83 21.83 -11.52 17.29
N PRO A 84 22.99 -11.97 16.77
CA PRO A 84 24.02 -12.59 17.59
C PRO A 84 24.51 -11.65 18.71
N GLY A 85 24.69 -12.19 19.93
CA GLY A 85 25.18 -11.43 21.09
C GLY A 85 24.16 -10.47 21.71
N GLN A 86 22.91 -10.43 21.22
CA GLN A 86 21.90 -9.50 21.68
C GLN A 86 21.62 -9.59 23.18
N GLU A 87 21.77 -10.77 23.77
CA GLU A 87 21.69 -10.99 25.22
C GLU A 87 22.74 -10.23 26.06
N ASN A 88 23.81 -9.74 25.45
CA ASN A 88 24.84 -8.95 26.14
C ASN A 88 24.43 -7.48 26.31
N PHE A 89 23.46 -7.02 25.53
CA PHE A 89 22.97 -5.64 25.56
C PHE A 89 21.75 -5.53 26.47
N ASP A 90 21.53 -4.36 27.06
CA ASP A 90 20.38 -4.12 27.92
C ASP A 90 19.05 -4.33 27.16
N PRO A 91 18.24 -5.34 27.52
CA PRO A 91 16.99 -5.62 26.82
C PRO A 91 15.97 -4.47 26.92
N ASP A 92 16.03 -3.66 27.97
CA ASP A 92 15.14 -2.50 28.16
C ASP A 92 15.54 -1.31 27.27
N SER A 93 16.68 -1.39 26.59
CA SER A 93 17.21 -0.40 25.66
C SER A 93 17.10 -0.82 24.19
N ILE A 94 16.48 -1.98 23.91
CA ILE A 94 16.18 -2.45 22.55
C ILE A 94 14.69 -2.30 22.28
N HIS A 95 14.34 -1.53 21.25
CA HIS A 95 12.94 -1.25 20.92
C HIS A 95 12.66 -1.47 19.45
N HIS A 96 11.45 -1.94 19.13
CA HIS A 96 10.97 -1.81 17.76
C HIS A 96 10.60 -0.35 17.47
N SER A 97 10.78 0.09 16.22
CA SER A 97 10.43 1.45 15.76
C SER A 97 8.97 1.88 16.05
N SER A 98 8.05 0.92 16.22
CA SER A 98 6.64 1.19 16.57
C SER A 98 6.35 1.32 18.06
N GLN A 99 7.35 1.11 18.92
CA GLN A 99 7.22 1.04 20.38
C GLN A 99 8.00 2.15 21.09
N LEU A 100 8.13 3.30 20.42
CA LEU A 100 8.90 4.46 20.90
C LEU A 100 8.06 5.42 21.77
N ASP A 101 6.74 5.25 21.80
CA ASP A 101 5.84 6.05 22.65
C ASP A 101 6.29 6.00 24.12
N GLY A 102 6.54 7.17 24.72
CA GLY A 102 6.99 7.30 26.11
C GLY A 102 8.44 6.93 26.37
N LYS A 103 9.24 6.60 25.35
CA LYS A 103 10.69 6.38 25.47
C LYS A 103 11.44 7.71 25.38
N SER A 104 12.66 7.75 25.93
CA SER A 104 13.54 8.92 25.88
C SER A 104 14.89 8.53 25.26
N ALA A 105 15.29 9.29 24.25
CA ALA A 105 16.59 9.21 23.60
C ALA A 105 17.53 10.37 23.99
N LYS A 106 17.11 11.22 24.93
CA LYS A 106 17.83 12.44 25.29
C LYS A 106 19.25 12.16 25.76
N GLY A 107 20.23 12.78 25.10
CA GLY A 107 21.66 12.64 25.39
C GLY A 107 22.22 11.23 25.18
N LYS A 108 21.50 10.36 24.46
CA LYS A 108 21.94 8.99 24.15
C LYS A 108 22.56 8.91 22.77
N LYS A 109 23.50 7.98 22.59
CA LYS A 109 23.88 7.46 21.27
C LYS A 109 22.89 6.38 20.86
N VAL A 110 22.25 6.52 19.70
CA VAL A 110 21.22 5.59 19.24
C VAL A 110 21.66 4.87 17.97
N ALA A 111 21.59 3.54 17.95
CA ALA A 111 21.73 2.75 16.73
C ALA A 111 20.35 2.33 16.18
N ILE A 112 20.01 2.78 14.98
CA ILE A 112 18.81 2.38 14.24
C ILE A 112 19.19 1.27 13.27
N ILE A 113 18.64 0.07 13.43
CA ILE A 113 18.91 -1.08 12.55
C ILE A 113 17.81 -1.18 11.50
N GLY A 114 18.16 -0.88 10.25
CA GLY A 114 17.23 -0.83 9.12
C GLY A 114 17.39 0.45 8.31
N GLY A 115 16.98 0.43 7.04
CA GLY A 115 17.08 1.56 6.12
C GLY A 115 15.82 1.76 5.27
N GLY A 116 14.65 1.62 5.89
CA GLY A 116 13.34 1.89 5.26
C GLY A 116 12.65 3.09 5.91
N ALA A 117 11.39 3.33 5.55
CA ALA A 117 10.60 4.45 6.10
C ALA A 117 10.57 4.46 7.64
N SER A 118 10.46 3.30 8.30
CA SER A 118 10.51 3.21 9.77
C SER A 118 11.84 3.65 10.38
N ALA A 119 12.95 3.61 9.63
CA ALA A 119 14.24 4.10 10.10
C ALA A 119 14.27 5.63 10.11
N VAL A 120 13.65 6.26 9.10
CA VAL A 120 13.46 7.70 9.03
C VAL A 120 12.55 8.18 10.16
N GLU A 121 11.42 7.52 10.38
CA GLU A 121 10.51 7.84 11.49
C GLU A 121 11.22 7.72 12.85
N ALA A 122 12.02 6.66 13.04
CA ALA A 122 12.83 6.50 14.24
C ALA A 122 13.89 7.61 14.38
N LEU A 123 14.52 8.00 13.27
CA LEU A 123 15.49 9.09 13.24
C LEU A 123 14.85 10.43 13.61
N GLU A 124 13.68 10.76 13.04
CA GLU A 124 12.90 11.94 13.40
C GLU A 124 12.55 11.94 14.91
N PHE A 125 12.11 10.79 15.45
CA PHE A 125 11.84 10.65 16.88
C PHE A 125 13.07 10.94 17.75
N VAL A 126 14.21 10.29 17.48
CA VAL A 126 15.39 10.44 18.35
C VAL A 126 15.99 11.84 18.26
N THR A 127 15.95 12.47 17.08
CA THR A 127 16.38 13.85 16.91
C THR A 127 15.46 14.81 17.68
N GLN A 128 14.14 14.61 17.65
CA GLN A 128 13.18 15.40 18.44
C GLN A 128 13.36 15.23 19.95
N GLN A 129 14.01 14.14 20.39
CA GLN A 129 14.31 13.88 21.80
C GLN A 129 15.69 14.39 22.24
N ASP A 130 16.42 15.13 21.38
CA ASP A 130 17.77 15.63 21.65
C ASP A 130 18.77 14.49 21.96
N ALA A 131 18.77 13.43 21.14
CA ALA A 131 19.82 12.41 21.19
C ALA A 131 21.22 13.02 20.93
N GLU A 132 22.25 12.45 21.57
CA GLU A 132 23.63 12.89 21.37
C GLU A 132 24.08 12.65 19.92
N HIS A 133 23.82 11.44 19.42
CA HIS A 133 24.13 11.05 18.04
C HIS A 133 23.26 9.89 17.60
N VAL A 134 22.94 9.81 16.31
CA VAL A 134 22.18 8.68 15.73
C VAL A 134 22.95 8.00 14.59
N TYR A 135 23.09 6.68 14.68
CA TYR A 135 23.65 5.83 13.63
C TYR A 135 22.54 5.03 12.96
N VAL A 136 22.29 5.25 11.66
CA VAL A 136 21.39 4.41 10.87
C VAL A 136 22.21 3.34 10.16
N LEU A 137 21.97 2.08 10.51
CA LEU A 137 22.70 0.92 9.97
C LEU A 137 21.84 0.23 8.92
N SER A 138 22.16 0.46 7.65
CA SER A 138 21.42 -0.13 6.52
C SER A 138 22.22 -1.16 5.74
N ARG A 139 21.59 -2.31 5.45
CA ARG A 139 22.14 -3.36 4.58
C ARG A 139 22.03 -3.08 3.10
N SER A 140 21.11 -2.21 2.71
CA SER A 140 20.79 -1.96 1.30
C SER A 140 20.64 -0.48 1.04
N GLU A 141 21.04 -0.08 -0.15
CA GLU A 141 20.88 1.27 -0.64
C GLU A 141 19.42 1.50 -1.02
N LYS A 142 18.90 2.66 -0.63
CA LYS A 142 17.58 3.13 -1.02
C LYS A 142 17.66 4.59 -1.38
N TRP A 143 16.80 4.98 -2.29
CA TRP A 143 16.58 6.39 -2.60
C TRP A 143 15.86 7.08 -1.43
N ILE A 144 16.37 8.25 -1.07
CA ILE A 144 15.70 9.24 -0.24
C ILE A 144 15.32 10.37 -1.19
N ILE A 145 14.05 10.75 -1.18
CA ILE A 145 13.51 11.85 -1.97
C ILE A 145 12.98 12.94 -1.03
N PRO A 146 13.07 14.22 -1.44
CA PRO A 146 12.60 15.33 -0.63
C PRO A 146 11.09 15.23 -0.42
N ARG A 147 10.63 15.69 0.73
CA ARG A 147 9.22 15.82 1.07
C ARG A 147 8.64 17.07 0.38
N ASN A 148 8.61 17.02 -0.96
CA ASN A 148 8.15 18.10 -1.81
C ASN A 148 7.06 17.61 -2.76
N PRO A 149 5.83 18.12 -2.64
CA PRO A 149 4.69 17.61 -3.39
C PRO A 149 4.83 17.75 -4.92
N ILE A 150 5.59 18.74 -5.39
CA ILE A 150 5.83 18.94 -6.83
C ILE A 150 6.82 17.88 -7.32
N ILE A 151 7.91 17.65 -6.60
CA ILE A 151 8.91 16.63 -6.97
C ILE A 151 8.27 15.25 -6.91
N ASP A 152 7.55 14.93 -5.83
CA ASP A 152 6.85 13.66 -5.65
C ASP A 152 5.83 13.42 -6.78
N ALA A 153 5.07 14.45 -7.17
CA ALA A 153 4.15 14.37 -8.30
C ALA A 153 4.88 14.10 -9.62
N LEU A 154 5.98 14.81 -9.90
CA LEU A 154 6.79 14.61 -11.11
C LEU A 154 7.37 13.19 -11.19
N LEU A 155 7.85 12.65 -10.07
CA LEU A 155 8.31 11.26 -10.02
C LEU A 155 7.15 10.28 -10.24
N ALA A 156 5.99 10.54 -9.64
CA ALA A 156 4.79 9.74 -9.84
C ALA A 156 4.19 9.84 -11.27
N PHE A 157 4.66 10.78 -12.10
CA PHE A 157 4.27 10.95 -13.50
C PHE A 157 4.97 10.02 -14.49
N ASN A 158 5.91 9.19 -14.04
CA ASN A 158 6.47 8.14 -14.91
C ASN A 158 5.37 7.14 -15.31
N ILE A 159 4.78 7.31 -16.48
CA ILE A 159 3.62 6.53 -16.96
C ILE A 159 3.90 5.04 -17.13
N PHE A 160 5.16 4.63 -17.21
CA PHE A 160 5.52 3.22 -17.40
C PHE A 160 5.60 2.47 -16.07
N GLY A 161 5.66 3.19 -14.95
CA GLY A 161 5.76 2.61 -13.62
C GLY A 161 6.98 1.70 -13.44
N SER A 162 8.05 1.94 -14.17
CA SER A 162 9.27 1.13 -14.10
C SER A 162 10.48 1.97 -14.41
N GLU A 163 11.65 1.40 -14.17
CA GLU A 163 12.89 1.93 -14.72
C GLU A 163 12.85 2.02 -16.24
N THR A 164 13.44 3.09 -16.77
CA THR A 164 13.53 3.39 -18.20
C THR A 164 14.93 3.91 -18.53
N ILE A 165 15.27 3.97 -19.81
CA ILE A 165 16.51 4.60 -20.28
C ILE A 165 16.64 6.09 -19.93
N PHE A 166 15.56 6.74 -19.48
CA PHE A 166 15.54 8.16 -19.10
C PHE A 166 15.52 8.36 -17.58
N SER A 167 15.47 7.29 -16.77
CA SER A 167 15.45 7.41 -15.31
C SER A 167 16.70 8.05 -14.73
N TRP A 168 17.83 8.02 -15.45
CA TRP A 168 19.03 8.74 -15.02
C TRP A 168 18.80 10.24 -14.87
N ILE A 169 17.80 10.83 -15.56
CA ILE A 169 17.47 12.26 -15.47
C ILE A 169 17.00 12.61 -14.05
N PRO A 170 15.85 12.09 -13.54
CA PRO A 170 15.42 12.40 -12.18
C PRO A 170 16.43 11.96 -11.12
N GLU A 171 17.12 10.83 -11.32
CA GLU A 171 18.16 10.39 -10.40
C GLU A 171 19.34 11.39 -10.31
N ASN A 172 19.83 11.90 -11.43
CA ASN A 172 20.91 12.88 -11.43
C ASN A 172 20.45 14.24 -10.89
N LEU A 173 19.20 14.63 -11.13
CA LEU A 173 18.63 15.84 -10.53
C LEU A 173 18.56 15.72 -9.00
N LEU A 174 18.13 14.57 -8.48
CA LEU A 174 18.16 14.29 -7.04
C LEU A 174 19.60 14.34 -6.50
N ARG A 175 20.56 13.72 -7.19
CA ARG A 175 21.96 13.77 -6.77
C ARG A 175 22.50 15.19 -6.75
N LEU A 176 22.25 15.97 -7.81
CA LEU A 176 22.77 17.32 -7.96
C LEU A 176 22.15 18.32 -6.98
N PHE A 177 20.83 18.29 -6.81
CA PHE A 177 20.11 19.32 -6.05
C PHE A 177 19.77 18.92 -4.62
N PHE A 178 19.47 17.65 -4.37
CA PHE A 178 19.04 17.17 -3.07
C PHE A 178 20.20 16.57 -2.26
N TYR A 179 20.89 15.57 -2.80
CA TYR A 179 22.03 14.93 -2.13
C TYR A 179 23.28 15.81 -2.08
N ARG A 180 23.61 16.52 -3.16
CA ARG A 180 24.76 17.43 -3.26
C ARG A 180 26.08 16.74 -2.86
N ASP A 181 26.66 17.17 -1.76
CA ASP A 181 27.87 16.64 -1.13
C ASP A 181 27.71 15.22 -0.56
N LEU A 182 26.47 14.76 -0.36
CA LEU A 182 26.14 13.44 0.16
C LEU A 182 25.74 12.43 -0.94
N GLU A 183 26.23 12.62 -2.18
CA GLU A 183 25.90 11.74 -3.31
C GLU A 183 26.16 10.25 -3.03
N ASP A 184 27.15 9.93 -2.19
CA ASP A 184 27.52 8.55 -1.82
C ASP A 184 26.45 7.82 -0.98
N LEU A 185 25.50 8.55 -0.39
CA LEU A 185 24.32 7.97 0.28
C LEU A 185 23.26 7.50 -0.71
N SER A 186 23.23 8.04 -1.92
CA SER A 186 22.34 7.55 -2.98
C SER A 186 22.81 6.18 -3.50
N PRO A 187 21.96 5.41 -4.20
CA PRO A 187 22.41 4.27 -4.98
C PRO A 187 23.42 4.66 -6.09
N PRO A 188 24.39 3.79 -6.44
CA PRO A 188 25.48 4.10 -7.37
C PRO A 188 24.99 4.36 -8.79
N LYS A 189 25.75 5.17 -9.52
CA LYS A 189 25.49 5.54 -10.91
C LYS A 189 25.65 4.36 -11.89
N GLY A 190 24.99 4.49 -13.05
CA GLY A 190 25.24 3.65 -14.22
C GLY A 190 24.67 2.24 -14.11
N GLY A 191 23.52 2.08 -13.44
CA GLY A 191 22.82 0.79 -13.35
C GLY A 191 23.50 -0.27 -12.49
N ARG A 192 24.51 0.11 -11.70
CA ARG A 192 25.19 -0.77 -10.74
C ARG A 192 24.41 -0.95 -9.43
N GLY A 193 23.42 -0.10 -9.19
CA GLY A 193 22.56 -0.11 -8.01
C GLY A 193 21.09 -0.11 -8.38
N LYS A 194 20.24 -0.11 -7.36
CA LYS A 194 18.79 -0.01 -7.55
C LYS A 194 18.41 1.37 -8.08
N GLY A 195 17.69 1.40 -9.18
CA GLY A 195 17.12 2.62 -9.75
C GLY A 195 15.99 3.20 -8.89
N LEU A 196 15.65 4.46 -9.13
CA LEU A 196 14.60 5.19 -8.40
C LEU A 196 13.21 4.52 -8.47
N PHE A 197 12.86 3.90 -9.58
CA PHE A 197 11.59 3.23 -9.88
C PHE A 197 11.65 1.71 -9.70
N THR A 198 12.51 1.23 -8.80
CA THR A 198 12.63 -0.20 -8.49
C THR A 198 12.02 -0.62 -7.17
N GLU A 199 11.97 0.28 -6.20
CA GLU A 199 11.37 0.07 -4.90
C GLU A 199 10.88 1.40 -4.31
N THR A 200 10.01 1.35 -3.30
CA THR A 200 9.49 2.55 -2.66
C THR A 200 10.62 3.38 -2.04
N PRO A 201 10.85 4.63 -2.49
CA PRO A 201 11.84 5.52 -1.89
C PRO A 201 11.36 6.00 -0.51
N MET A 202 12.31 6.44 0.31
CA MET A 202 12.02 7.12 1.57
C MET A 202 11.77 8.60 1.30
N VAL A 203 10.70 9.17 1.88
CA VAL A 203 10.34 10.58 1.68
C VAL A 203 10.65 11.38 2.93
N ASN A 204 11.71 12.17 2.92
CA ASN A 204 12.15 12.96 4.08
C ASN A 204 13.15 14.06 3.69
N ASP A 205 13.10 15.18 4.41
CA ASP A 205 14.02 16.31 4.21
C ASP A 205 15.17 16.32 5.22
N ASP A 206 14.90 15.92 6.46
CA ASP A 206 15.80 16.13 7.60
C ASP A 206 17.04 15.22 7.60
N VAL A 207 16.95 14.01 7.06
CA VAL A 207 18.01 13.00 7.14
C VAL A 207 19.32 13.53 6.58
N LEU A 208 19.28 14.16 5.39
CA LEU A 208 20.49 14.65 4.75
C LEU A 208 21.07 15.85 5.51
N ASP A 209 20.22 16.73 6.03
CA ASP A 209 20.67 17.89 6.79
C ASP A 209 21.28 17.47 8.14
N LEU A 210 20.69 16.48 8.82
CA LEU A 210 21.24 15.92 10.05
C LEU A 210 22.59 15.22 9.84
N VAL A 211 22.78 14.58 8.68
CA VAL A 211 24.09 14.03 8.32
C VAL A 211 25.11 15.14 8.05
N ARG A 212 24.72 16.21 7.35
CA ARG A 212 25.60 17.38 7.12
C ARG A 212 25.99 18.09 8.41
N GLU A 213 25.05 18.20 9.35
CA GLU A 213 25.29 18.77 10.68
C GLU A 213 26.15 17.86 11.57
N GLY A 214 26.40 16.62 11.17
CA GLY A 214 27.16 15.65 11.95
C GLY A 214 26.40 15.07 13.15
N LYS A 215 25.07 15.26 13.22
CA LYS A 215 24.20 14.68 14.26
C LYS A 215 23.75 13.26 13.95
N ALA A 216 23.81 12.88 12.67
CA ALA A 216 23.44 11.56 12.18
C ALA A 216 24.54 10.96 11.31
N SER A 217 24.67 9.64 11.33
CA SER A 217 25.52 8.90 10.40
C SER A 217 24.71 7.79 9.75
N TRP A 218 24.57 7.85 8.43
CA TRP A 218 23.87 6.81 7.66
C TRP A 218 24.89 5.84 7.07
N LEU A 219 25.09 4.71 7.75
CA LEU A 219 26.11 3.73 7.41
C LEU A 219 25.54 2.58 6.59
N ARG A 220 26.31 2.17 5.59
CA ARG A 220 25.99 1.04 4.72
C ARG A 220 26.88 -0.14 5.11
N GLY A 221 26.31 -1.33 5.26
CA GLY A 221 27.10 -2.48 5.68
C GLY A 221 26.28 -3.63 6.21
N ASP A 222 26.95 -4.59 6.83
CA ASP A 222 26.30 -5.76 7.41
C ASP A 222 26.36 -5.69 8.92
N ILE A 223 25.21 -5.94 9.55
CA ILE A 223 25.09 -6.03 11.01
C ILE A 223 25.60 -7.42 11.41
N ILE A 224 26.73 -7.47 12.12
CA ILE A 224 27.35 -8.72 12.55
C ILE A 224 26.70 -9.24 13.84
N GLY A 225 26.35 -8.32 14.73
CA GLY A 225 25.71 -8.62 16.00
C GLY A 225 26.04 -7.55 17.03
N TYR A 226 25.68 -7.81 18.28
CA TYR A 226 26.09 -6.99 19.40
C TYR A 226 27.53 -7.34 19.82
N ASP A 227 28.18 -6.40 20.48
CA ASP A 227 29.50 -6.62 21.07
C ASP A 227 29.42 -7.47 22.36
N GLU A 228 30.53 -8.10 22.72
CA GLU A 228 30.62 -8.91 23.95
C GLU A 228 30.46 -8.07 25.23
N ALA A 229 30.91 -6.80 25.21
CA ALA A 229 30.78 -5.90 26.35
C ALA A 229 29.39 -5.27 26.49
N GLY A 230 28.48 -5.48 25.53
CA GLY A 230 27.14 -4.89 25.56
C GLY A 230 27.11 -3.38 25.34
N THR A 231 28.17 -2.79 24.79
CA THR A 231 28.32 -1.34 24.61
C THR A 231 27.87 -0.83 23.24
N GLY A 232 27.52 -1.74 22.32
CA GLY A 232 27.16 -1.35 20.96
C GLY A 232 26.99 -2.50 19.97
N ILE A 233 26.98 -2.13 18.69
CA ILE A 233 26.76 -3.01 17.54
C ILE A 233 28.05 -3.19 16.74
N ARG A 234 28.47 -4.44 16.55
CA ARG A 234 29.53 -4.79 15.60
C ARG A 234 28.98 -4.73 14.18
N PHE A 235 29.57 -3.87 13.37
CA PHE A 235 29.12 -3.57 12.01
C PHE A 235 30.26 -3.70 11.03
N ASN A 236 29.99 -4.26 9.85
CA ASN A 236 30.97 -4.32 8.76
C ASN A 236 30.57 -3.30 7.70
N GLU A 237 31.21 -2.14 7.72
CA GLU A 237 30.91 -1.04 6.81
C GLU A 237 31.38 -1.36 5.38
N ARG A 238 30.51 -1.08 4.41
CA ARG A 238 30.74 -1.34 2.99
C ARG A 238 30.66 -0.05 2.18
N ARG A 239 31.48 0.03 1.14
CA ARG A 239 31.45 1.12 0.16
C ARG A 239 30.18 1.06 -0.69
N GLN A 240 29.85 2.19 -1.34
CA GLN A 240 28.73 2.29 -2.28
C GLN A 240 28.84 1.24 -3.39
N GLY A 241 27.72 0.62 -3.72
CA GLY A 241 27.60 -0.39 -4.77
C GLY A 241 28.24 -1.75 -4.45
N SER A 242 28.70 -1.97 -3.22
CA SER A 242 29.20 -3.29 -2.80
C SER A 242 28.04 -4.27 -2.59
N ASP A 243 28.27 -5.55 -2.94
CA ASP A 243 27.32 -6.63 -2.68
C ASP A 243 27.19 -6.93 -1.19
N LYS A 244 26.03 -7.48 -0.79
CA LYS A 244 25.78 -7.92 0.59
C LYS A 244 26.84 -8.95 1.01
N ASN A 245 27.35 -8.84 2.23
CA ASN A 245 28.41 -9.69 2.77
C ASN A 245 29.76 -9.58 2.05
N ALA A 246 29.96 -8.57 1.18
CA ALA A 246 31.29 -8.28 0.64
C ALA A 246 32.25 -7.85 1.76
N PRO A 247 33.57 -8.03 1.58
CA PRO A 247 34.57 -7.51 2.51
C PRO A 247 34.36 -6.02 2.77
N GLY A 248 34.41 -5.63 4.04
CA GLY A 248 34.20 -4.26 4.49
C GLY A 248 35.19 -3.87 5.57
N THR A 249 34.92 -2.75 6.22
CA THR A 249 35.69 -2.27 7.37
C THR A 249 34.91 -2.60 8.65
N PRO A 250 35.41 -3.51 9.50
CA PRO A 250 34.79 -3.77 10.80
C PRO A 250 34.87 -2.53 11.69
N VAL A 251 33.74 -2.11 12.23
CA VAL A 251 33.60 -0.98 13.15
C VAL A 251 32.67 -1.36 14.29
N LEU A 252 32.94 -0.81 15.48
CA LEU A 252 32.03 -0.88 16.62
C LEU A 252 31.22 0.42 16.68
N ILE A 253 29.90 0.29 16.63
CA ILE A 253 28.97 1.41 16.78
C ILE A 253 28.50 1.43 18.22
N GLU A 254 29.09 2.31 19.02
CA GLU A 254 28.66 2.54 20.41
C GLU A 254 27.22 3.07 20.43
N ALA A 255 26.38 2.48 21.29
CA ALA A 255 24.99 2.88 21.43
C ALA A 255 24.47 2.59 22.83
N ASP A 256 23.69 3.51 23.38
CA ASP A 256 22.94 3.35 24.63
C ASP A 256 21.50 2.88 24.39
N MET A 257 21.04 2.95 23.13
CA MET A 257 19.70 2.55 22.71
C MET A 257 19.74 1.98 21.30
N VAL A 258 19.03 0.88 21.06
CA VAL A 258 18.90 0.27 19.75
C VAL A 258 17.45 0.29 19.30
N ILE A 259 17.20 0.85 18.12
CA ILE A 259 15.88 0.87 17.50
C ILE A 259 15.88 -0.05 16.29
N MET A 260 15.10 -1.12 16.38
CA MET A 260 14.87 -2.08 15.30
C MET A 260 13.83 -1.50 14.33
N ALA A 261 14.32 -0.95 13.21
CA ALA A 261 13.53 -0.48 12.08
C ALA A 261 13.44 -1.57 11.00
N THR A 262 13.18 -2.81 11.44
CA THR A 262 13.21 -4.04 10.65
C THR A 262 11.88 -4.39 9.99
N GLY A 263 10.87 -3.53 10.14
CA GLY A 263 9.59 -3.60 9.45
C GLY A 263 8.63 -4.63 10.06
N TYR A 264 7.69 -5.09 9.25
CA TYR A 264 6.58 -5.93 9.69
C TYR A 264 6.47 -7.18 8.81
N GLU A 265 5.90 -8.24 9.37
CA GLU A 265 5.42 -9.38 8.61
C GLU A 265 4.22 -8.96 7.75
N ARG A 266 4.13 -9.54 6.56
CA ARG A 266 3.03 -9.24 5.67
C ARG A 266 1.84 -10.11 6.07
N PRO A 267 0.65 -9.53 6.34
CA PRO A 267 -0.54 -10.32 6.63
C PRO A 267 -0.84 -11.32 5.52
N SER A 268 -1.23 -12.53 5.91
CA SER A 268 -1.58 -13.58 4.96
C SER A 268 -2.95 -13.35 4.33
N LEU A 269 -3.08 -13.67 3.04
CA LEU A 269 -4.38 -13.73 2.35
C LEU A 269 -4.96 -15.15 2.29
N LYS A 270 -4.33 -16.14 2.93
CA LYS A 270 -4.72 -17.56 2.87
C LYS A 270 -6.11 -17.88 3.46
N PHE A 271 -6.77 -16.90 4.08
CA PHE A 271 -8.17 -17.04 4.46
C PHE A 271 -9.12 -17.01 3.25
N LEU A 272 -8.67 -16.52 2.09
CA LEU A 272 -9.43 -16.58 0.84
C LEU A 272 -9.41 -18.00 0.25
N PRO A 273 -10.34 -18.34 -0.66
CA PRO A 273 -10.35 -19.63 -1.35
C PRO A 273 -9.01 -19.93 -2.04
N GLU A 274 -8.56 -21.19 -2.04
CA GLU A 274 -7.23 -21.56 -2.54
C GLU A 274 -7.04 -21.29 -4.03
N ASP A 275 -8.11 -21.40 -4.82
CA ASP A 275 -8.12 -21.23 -6.27
C ASP A 275 -7.93 -19.77 -6.71
N VAL A 276 -8.07 -18.79 -5.81
CA VAL A 276 -7.68 -17.40 -6.10
C VAL A 276 -6.16 -17.25 -6.27
N PHE A 277 -5.37 -18.23 -5.82
CA PHE A 277 -3.91 -18.26 -5.87
C PHE A 277 -3.33 -19.17 -6.97
N GLU A 278 -4.12 -19.50 -7.99
CA GLU A 278 -3.67 -20.31 -9.12
C GLU A 278 -2.48 -19.69 -9.87
N PRO A 279 -1.33 -20.39 -9.99
CA PRO A 279 -0.22 -19.91 -10.80
C PRO A 279 -0.56 -19.85 -12.30
N PRO A 280 -0.06 -18.84 -13.04
CA PRO A 280 0.82 -17.76 -12.61
C PRO A 280 0.04 -16.51 -12.14
N TYR A 281 -1.19 -16.62 -11.65
CA TYR A 281 -2.08 -15.51 -11.30
C TYR A 281 -2.25 -15.37 -9.78
N GLU A 282 -1.16 -15.37 -9.04
CA GLU A 282 -1.12 -15.07 -7.60
C GLU A 282 -0.67 -13.62 -7.32
N PRO A 283 -0.97 -13.04 -6.14
CA PRO A 283 -0.48 -11.72 -5.76
C PRO A 283 1.05 -11.60 -5.91
N PRO A 284 1.57 -10.49 -6.44
CA PRO A 284 0.85 -9.25 -6.82
C PRO A 284 0.20 -9.27 -8.22
N ASN A 285 0.20 -10.39 -8.94
CA ASN A 285 -0.20 -10.52 -10.34
C ASN A 285 -1.71 -10.74 -10.56
N TRP A 286 -2.52 -9.96 -9.85
CA TRP A 286 -3.97 -9.97 -10.01
C TRP A 286 -4.45 -8.87 -10.95
N TYR A 287 -5.69 -8.99 -11.42
CA TYR A 287 -6.30 -7.96 -12.28
C TYR A 287 -6.44 -6.65 -11.51
N LEU A 288 -5.90 -5.58 -12.09
CA LEU A 288 -5.70 -4.31 -11.40
C LEU A 288 -5.02 -4.47 -10.03
N GLN A 289 -4.14 -5.46 -9.87
CA GLN A 289 -3.44 -5.85 -8.64
C GLN A 289 -4.33 -6.33 -7.47
N VAL A 290 -5.66 -6.09 -7.50
CA VAL A 290 -6.55 -6.32 -6.35
C VAL A 290 -7.67 -7.34 -6.59
N PHE A 291 -8.00 -7.67 -7.85
CA PHE A 291 -9.07 -8.60 -8.19
C PHE A 291 -8.48 -9.94 -8.69
N PRO A 292 -8.66 -11.05 -7.94
CA PRO A 292 -8.22 -12.36 -8.41
C PRO A 292 -8.96 -12.74 -9.72
N PRO A 293 -8.27 -13.25 -10.75
CA PRO A 293 -8.95 -13.63 -12.00
C PRO A 293 -10.06 -14.66 -11.78
N GLY A 294 -11.28 -14.33 -12.23
CA GLY A 294 -12.47 -15.16 -12.01
C GLY A 294 -13.34 -14.69 -10.85
N TYR A 295 -12.82 -13.79 -10.01
CA TYR A 295 -13.48 -13.27 -8.83
C TYR A 295 -13.70 -11.76 -8.95
N GLY A 296 -14.79 -11.38 -9.63
CA GLY A 296 -15.24 -9.98 -9.73
C GLY A 296 -15.90 -9.44 -8.46
N ASP A 297 -16.12 -10.32 -7.49
CA ASP A 297 -16.76 -10.12 -6.19
C ASP A 297 -15.78 -10.15 -5.01
N ILE A 298 -14.48 -10.37 -5.25
CA ILE A 298 -13.41 -10.24 -4.25
C ILE A 298 -12.50 -9.05 -4.62
N CYS A 299 -12.30 -8.13 -3.69
CA CYS A 299 -11.38 -7.00 -3.84
C CYS A 299 -10.37 -6.96 -2.69
N CYS A 300 -9.10 -7.23 -2.99
CA CYS A 300 -8.01 -7.21 -2.03
C CYS A 300 -7.34 -5.82 -2.00
N ASN A 301 -7.94 -4.90 -1.26
CA ASN A 301 -7.57 -3.50 -1.28
C ASN A 301 -6.38 -3.20 -0.35
N ASN A 302 -5.33 -2.60 -0.92
CA ASN A 302 -4.11 -2.21 -0.18
C ASN A 302 -3.41 -3.35 0.60
N CYS A 303 -3.57 -4.61 0.17
CA CYS A 303 -2.90 -5.75 0.79
C CYS A 303 -2.04 -6.57 -0.18
N THR A 304 -2.11 -6.30 -1.50
CA THR A 304 -1.36 -7.00 -2.56
C THR A 304 -0.19 -6.19 -3.14
N TYR A 305 -0.17 -4.88 -2.92
CA TYR A 305 0.93 -3.97 -3.31
C TYR A 305 2.29 -4.34 -2.70
N VAL A 306 3.38 -4.12 -3.42
CA VAL A 306 4.75 -4.41 -2.95
C VAL A 306 5.58 -3.13 -2.82
N GLY A 307 5.70 -2.36 -3.90
CA GLY A 307 6.42 -1.08 -3.91
C GLY A 307 5.93 -0.16 -5.01
N GLY A 308 6.37 1.10 -4.99
CA GLY A 308 5.79 2.11 -5.86
C GLY A 308 6.08 3.55 -5.44
N ILE A 309 5.79 4.46 -6.36
CA ILE A 309 5.88 5.91 -6.15
C ILE A 309 4.54 6.54 -6.50
N GLY A 310 3.94 7.23 -5.55
CA GLY A 310 2.66 7.88 -5.80
C GLY A 310 2.28 8.95 -4.80
N SER A 311 1.37 9.83 -5.23
CA SER A 311 0.73 10.80 -4.38
C SER A 311 -0.50 10.18 -3.71
N VAL A 312 -0.55 10.25 -2.37
CA VAL A 312 -1.69 10.00 -1.48
C VAL A 312 -2.58 8.78 -1.86
N GLY A 313 -2.36 7.64 -1.20
CA GLY A 313 -3.02 6.36 -1.51
C GLY A 313 -4.55 6.31 -1.37
N ASN A 314 -5.18 7.33 -0.81
CA ASN A 314 -6.63 7.32 -0.53
C ASN A 314 -7.54 7.39 -1.77
N TYR A 315 -7.08 7.94 -2.89
CA TYR A 315 -7.92 8.10 -4.09
C TYR A 315 -8.14 6.77 -4.81
N HIS A 316 -7.06 6.01 -5.05
CA HIS A 316 -7.14 4.74 -5.78
C HIS A 316 -7.89 3.66 -4.98
N ILE A 317 -7.74 3.61 -3.64
CA ILE A 317 -8.49 2.69 -2.77
C ILE A 317 -9.99 2.86 -2.99
N GLY A 318 -10.46 4.10 -3.07
CA GLY A 318 -11.85 4.39 -3.38
C GLY A 318 -12.27 4.03 -4.81
N ILE A 319 -11.38 4.15 -5.80
CA ILE A 319 -11.65 3.70 -7.18
C ILE A 319 -11.84 2.18 -7.22
N TYR A 320 -10.96 1.41 -6.57
CA TYR A 320 -11.09 -0.04 -6.47
C TYR A 320 -12.42 -0.48 -5.86
N THR A 321 -12.82 0.10 -4.73
CA THR A 321 -14.11 -0.20 -4.12
C THR A 321 -15.28 0.10 -5.05
N ARG A 322 -15.21 1.17 -5.85
CA ARG A 322 -16.26 1.50 -6.81
C ARG A 322 -16.27 0.59 -8.04
N PHE A 323 -15.10 0.06 -8.45
CA PHE A 323 -15.04 -1.03 -9.43
C PHE A 323 -15.76 -2.28 -8.90
N LEU A 324 -15.49 -2.68 -7.66
CA LEU A 324 -16.18 -3.81 -7.03
C LEU A 324 -17.70 -3.58 -7.04
N LEU A 325 -18.17 -2.42 -6.56
CA LEU A 325 -19.60 -2.09 -6.56
C LEU A 325 -20.22 -2.19 -7.96
N MET A 326 -19.56 -1.63 -8.97
CA MET A 326 -19.99 -1.74 -10.37
C MET A 326 -20.06 -3.22 -10.82
N TYR A 327 -19.07 -4.05 -10.48
CA TYR A 327 -19.06 -5.47 -10.86
C TYR A 327 -20.14 -6.30 -10.15
N LEU A 328 -20.53 -5.91 -8.93
CA LEU A 328 -21.59 -6.57 -8.17
C LEU A 328 -22.97 -6.24 -8.77
N VAL A 329 -23.23 -4.98 -9.11
CA VAL A 329 -24.56 -4.52 -9.54
C VAL A 329 -24.78 -4.58 -11.04
N ASP A 330 -23.74 -4.54 -11.87
CA ASP A 330 -23.85 -4.56 -13.34
C ASP A 330 -23.13 -5.78 -13.93
N PRO A 331 -23.89 -6.84 -14.30
CA PRO A 331 -23.34 -8.03 -14.94
C PRO A 331 -22.62 -7.77 -16.27
N LEU A 332 -23.03 -6.75 -17.04
CA LEU A 332 -22.43 -6.40 -18.33
C LEU A 332 -21.10 -5.65 -18.15
N ALA A 333 -20.92 -4.99 -17.01
CA ALA A 333 -19.66 -4.35 -16.63
C ALA A 333 -18.64 -5.34 -16.04
N ARG A 334 -19.08 -6.49 -15.52
CA ARG A 334 -18.22 -7.48 -14.85
C ARG A 334 -17.16 -8.08 -15.80
N PRO A 335 -15.87 -8.09 -15.43
CA PRO A 335 -14.83 -8.69 -16.26
C PRO A 335 -14.96 -10.21 -16.24
N ARG A 336 -14.83 -10.85 -17.41
CA ARG A 336 -14.71 -12.32 -17.50
C ARG A 336 -13.28 -12.74 -17.11
N THR A 337 -13.13 -13.94 -16.54
CA THR A 337 -11.83 -14.53 -16.15
C THR A 337 -10.78 -14.42 -17.25
N TRP A 338 -11.18 -14.73 -18.49
CA TRP A 338 -10.29 -14.67 -19.66
C TRP A 338 -9.75 -13.24 -19.89
N TRP A 339 -10.59 -12.22 -19.80
CA TRP A 339 -10.17 -10.83 -19.96
C TRP A 339 -9.30 -10.33 -18.82
N MET A 340 -9.55 -10.79 -17.59
CA MET A 340 -8.69 -10.51 -16.43
C MET A 340 -7.29 -11.07 -16.65
N LYS A 341 -7.19 -12.36 -16.99
CA LYS A 341 -5.92 -13.04 -17.29
C LYS A 341 -5.17 -12.37 -18.45
N ARG A 342 -5.86 -12.02 -19.54
CA ARG A 342 -5.27 -11.29 -20.68
C ARG A 342 -4.73 -9.91 -20.32
N TRP A 343 -5.43 -9.16 -19.47
CA TRP A 343 -4.93 -7.89 -18.99
C TRP A 343 -3.67 -8.04 -18.15
N VAL A 344 -3.62 -9.07 -17.28
CA VAL A 344 -2.42 -9.39 -16.49
C VAL A 344 -1.26 -9.74 -17.42
N ASP A 345 -1.46 -10.61 -18.40
CA ASP A 345 -0.43 -11.02 -19.35
C ASP A 345 0.06 -9.86 -20.23
N MET A 346 -0.86 -9.02 -20.72
CA MET A 346 -0.53 -7.81 -21.47
C MET A 346 0.35 -6.89 -20.64
N THR A 347 -0.03 -6.62 -19.39
CA THR A 347 0.73 -5.75 -18.48
C THR A 347 2.12 -6.34 -18.20
N ARG A 348 2.21 -7.67 -17.99
CA ARG A 348 3.50 -8.37 -17.84
C ARG A 348 4.40 -8.19 -19.04
N ILE A 349 3.86 -8.34 -20.25
CA ILE A 349 4.62 -8.17 -21.49
C ILE A 349 5.10 -6.73 -21.62
N ILE A 350 4.20 -5.75 -21.44
CA ILE A 350 4.51 -4.32 -21.51
C ILE A 350 5.64 -3.98 -20.52
N LYS A 351 5.47 -4.34 -19.24
CA LYS A 351 6.47 -4.14 -18.18
C LYS A 351 7.79 -4.82 -18.46
N LYS A 352 7.76 -6.05 -18.98
CA LYS A 352 8.97 -6.79 -19.32
C LYS A 352 9.70 -6.16 -20.51
N VAL A 353 8.98 -5.64 -21.50
CA VAL A 353 9.59 -4.97 -22.66
C VAL A 353 10.22 -3.64 -22.25
N ILE A 354 9.51 -2.83 -21.46
CA ILE A 354 10.01 -1.54 -20.99
C ILE A 354 11.14 -1.74 -19.97
N GLY A 355 10.94 -2.60 -18.97
CA GLY A 355 11.90 -2.88 -17.90
C GLY A 355 13.12 -3.70 -18.33
N ARG A 356 13.05 -4.48 -19.42
CA ARG A 356 14.23 -5.17 -19.99
C ARG A 356 15.38 -4.25 -20.36
N ALA A 357 15.12 -2.95 -20.50
CA ALA A 357 16.16 -1.96 -20.75
C ALA A 357 17.06 -1.70 -19.54
N VAL A 358 16.69 -2.12 -18.31
CA VAL A 358 17.43 -1.78 -17.08
C VAL A 358 17.54 -2.98 -16.13
N PRO A 359 18.76 -3.48 -15.84
CA PRO A 359 19.01 -4.51 -14.82
C PRO A 359 18.45 -4.11 -13.44
N GLY A 360 17.92 -5.08 -12.69
CA GLY A 360 17.38 -4.85 -11.34
C GLY A 360 15.94 -4.30 -11.30
N SER A 361 15.26 -4.21 -12.45
CA SER A 361 13.84 -3.84 -12.51
C SER A 361 12.96 -4.84 -11.74
N PRO A 362 11.98 -4.36 -10.95
CA PRO A 362 11.05 -5.19 -10.20
C PRO A 362 10.13 -5.98 -11.13
N GLY A 363 9.49 -7.02 -10.59
CA GLY A 363 8.46 -7.76 -11.31
C GLY A 363 7.31 -6.85 -11.79
N PRO A 364 6.56 -7.22 -12.84
CA PRO A 364 5.56 -6.35 -13.49
C PRO A 364 4.51 -5.71 -12.57
N PHE A 365 4.20 -6.32 -11.44
CA PHE A 365 3.24 -5.80 -10.46
C PHE A 365 3.86 -5.55 -9.08
N GLU A 366 5.17 -5.74 -8.95
CA GLU A 366 5.90 -5.47 -7.72
C GLU A 366 6.17 -3.99 -7.53
N PHE A 367 6.17 -3.22 -8.62
CA PHE A 367 6.29 -1.78 -8.58
C PHE A 367 5.34 -1.09 -9.56
N PHE A 368 4.72 -0.01 -9.13
CA PHE A 368 3.97 0.89 -10.00
C PHE A 368 4.19 2.35 -9.64
N THR A 369 3.89 3.23 -10.59
CA THR A 369 3.70 4.65 -10.31
C THR A 369 2.21 4.99 -10.26
N TYR A 370 1.88 6.11 -9.62
CA TYR A 370 0.48 6.53 -9.56
C TYR A 370 -0.13 6.79 -10.95
N SER A 371 0.65 7.36 -11.88
CA SER A 371 0.17 7.57 -13.25
C SER A 371 -0.10 6.27 -13.98
N GLU A 372 0.69 5.23 -13.69
CA GLU A 372 0.42 3.91 -14.22
C GLU A 372 -0.93 3.37 -13.75
N LEU A 373 -1.15 3.45 -12.45
CA LEU A 373 -2.39 3.00 -11.83
C LEU A 373 -3.61 3.74 -12.40
N LEU A 374 -3.50 5.04 -12.66
CA LEU A 374 -4.57 5.82 -13.28
C LEU A 374 -4.89 5.37 -14.71
N TYR A 375 -3.89 5.07 -15.55
CA TYR A 375 -4.17 4.56 -16.89
C TYR A 375 -4.74 3.15 -16.84
N TRP A 376 -4.38 2.31 -15.85
CA TRP A 376 -5.04 1.03 -15.65
C TRP A 376 -6.55 1.20 -15.46
N PHE A 377 -6.97 2.15 -14.61
CA PHE A 377 -8.39 2.46 -14.41
C PHE A 377 -9.08 3.00 -15.67
N ALA A 378 -8.43 3.93 -16.37
CA ALA A 378 -8.96 4.49 -17.60
C ALA A 378 -9.10 3.41 -18.69
N PHE A 379 -8.09 2.55 -18.84
CA PHE A 379 -8.07 1.46 -19.80
C PHE A 379 -9.20 0.47 -19.56
N THR A 380 -9.41 0.05 -18.31
CA THR A 380 -10.46 -0.93 -17.99
C THR A 380 -11.86 -0.39 -18.22
N ILE A 381 -12.08 0.90 -18.05
CA ILE A 381 -13.35 1.55 -18.40
C ILE A 381 -13.47 1.66 -19.93
N ALA A 382 -12.44 2.15 -20.61
CA ALA A 382 -12.49 2.43 -22.04
C ALA A 382 -12.77 1.18 -22.88
N ILE A 383 -12.16 0.04 -22.54
CA ILE A 383 -12.24 -1.19 -23.34
C ILE A 383 -13.61 -1.88 -23.32
N ASN A 384 -14.45 -1.61 -22.33
CA ASN A 384 -15.81 -2.17 -22.24
C ASN A 384 -16.85 -1.03 -22.26
N PRO A 385 -17.59 -0.86 -23.36
CA PRO A 385 -18.63 0.17 -23.49
C PRO A 385 -19.68 0.17 -22.37
N PHE A 386 -20.01 -0.99 -21.81
CA PHE A 386 -20.96 -1.08 -20.69
C PHE A 386 -20.45 -0.39 -19.41
N ARG A 387 -19.15 -0.12 -19.31
CA ARG A 387 -18.54 0.62 -18.18
C ARG A 387 -18.57 2.13 -18.37
N TRP A 388 -18.91 2.65 -19.55
CA TRP A 388 -18.84 4.09 -19.81
C TRP A 388 -19.86 4.86 -18.99
N LYS A 389 -21.07 4.31 -18.80
CA LYS A 389 -22.10 4.86 -17.90
C LYS A 389 -21.62 4.96 -16.44
N TRP A 390 -20.67 4.11 -16.07
CA TRP A 390 -20.07 4.09 -14.74
C TRP A 390 -18.84 4.97 -14.60
N ALA A 391 -18.27 5.53 -15.67
CA ALA A 391 -16.97 6.20 -15.64
C ALA A 391 -16.90 7.34 -14.61
N ALA A 392 -17.91 8.21 -14.60
CA ALA A 392 -18.00 9.33 -13.65
C ALA A 392 -18.13 8.86 -12.19
N PHE A 393 -18.81 7.73 -11.97
CA PHE A 393 -18.91 7.11 -10.65
C PHE A 393 -17.59 6.41 -10.29
N VAL A 394 -17.04 5.53 -11.10
CA VAL A 394 -15.85 4.74 -10.74
C VAL A 394 -14.61 5.61 -10.55
N LEU A 395 -14.34 6.54 -11.46
CA LEU A 395 -13.14 7.39 -11.37
C LEU A 395 -13.35 8.45 -10.30
N CYS A 396 -14.48 9.14 -10.38
CA CYS A 396 -14.66 10.37 -9.63
C CYS A 396 -15.64 10.18 -8.45
N GLY A 397 -16.73 9.43 -8.60
CA GLY A 397 -17.69 8.98 -7.54
C GLY A 397 -19.01 9.75 -7.51
N ILE A 398 -19.40 10.39 -8.61
CA ILE A 398 -20.64 11.17 -8.73
C ILE A 398 -21.57 10.41 -9.65
N GLY A 399 -22.85 10.73 -9.53
CA GLY A 399 -23.85 10.30 -10.50
C GLY A 399 -23.98 8.79 -10.48
N LYS A 400 -24.08 8.19 -9.28
CA LYS A 400 -24.36 6.75 -9.15
C LYS A 400 -25.77 6.40 -9.62
N ASP A 401 -26.70 7.35 -9.54
CA ASP A 401 -28.12 7.09 -9.78
C ASP A 401 -28.41 6.88 -11.28
N LEU A 402 -27.71 7.60 -12.15
CA LEU A 402 -27.81 7.42 -13.60
C LEU A 402 -27.45 6.00 -14.06
N PRO A 403 -26.24 5.46 -13.80
CA PRO A 403 -25.90 4.11 -14.21
C PRO A 403 -26.80 3.06 -13.54
N LEU A 404 -27.26 3.27 -12.30
CA LEU A 404 -28.22 2.37 -11.65
C LEU A 404 -29.55 2.32 -12.41
N SER A 405 -30.13 3.48 -12.76
CA SER A 405 -31.39 3.51 -13.54
C SER A 405 -31.25 2.84 -14.92
N VAL A 406 -30.07 2.92 -15.54
CA VAL A 406 -29.79 2.25 -16.82
C VAL A 406 -29.73 0.74 -16.61
N VAL A 407 -29.05 0.28 -15.56
CA VAL A 407 -28.98 -1.16 -15.23
C VAL A 407 -30.36 -1.71 -14.88
N GLU A 408 -31.18 -1.00 -14.13
CA GLU A 408 -32.57 -1.41 -13.83
C GLU A 408 -33.39 -1.61 -15.13
N GLY A 409 -33.22 -0.72 -16.11
CA GLY A 409 -33.84 -0.86 -17.43
C GLY A 409 -33.31 -2.05 -18.24
N GLU A 410 -31.98 -2.26 -18.24
CA GLU A 410 -31.33 -3.40 -18.90
C GLU A 410 -31.76 -4.74 -18.29
N ASP A 411 -31.88 -4.80 -16.97
CA ASP A 411 -32.34 -5.98 -16.24
C ASP A 411 -33.82 -6.28 -16.51
N GLY A 412 -34.66 -5.24 -16.58
CA GLY A 412 -36.06 -5.38 -17.00
C GLY A 412 -36.20 -5.99 -18.39
N LEU A 413 -35.34 -5.58 -19.34
CA LEU A 413 -35.28 -6.17 -20.67
C LEU A 413 -34.78 -7.62 -20.64
N ARG A 414 -33.67 -7.90 -19.95
CA ARG A 414 -33.08 -9.25 -19.84
C ARG A 414 -34.06 -10.26 -19.25
N ASN A 415 -34.71 -9.89 -18.15
CA ASN A 415 -35.69 -10.75 -17.47
C ASN A 415 -36.96 -10.91 -18.32
N GLY A 416 -37.35 -9.88 -19.07
CA GLY A 416 -38.46 -9.95 -20.03
C GLY A 416 -38.22 -10.93 -21.19
N PHE A 417 -36.96 -11.08 -21.64
CA PHE A 417 -36.58 -12.10 -22.63
C PHE A 417 -36.56 -13.52 -22.03
N GLU A 418 -36.21 -13.69 -20.76
CA GLU A 418 -36.22 -15.00 -20.08
C GLU A 418 -37.64 -15.53 -19.83
N THR A 419 -38.64 -14.66 -19.65
CA THR A 419 -40.05 -15.09 -19.50
C THR A 419 -40.70 -15.66 -20.78
N GLY A 420 -39.96 -15.75 -21.89
CA GLY A 420 -40.39 -16.38 -23.14
C GLY A 420 -39.94 -17.84 -23.34
N GLY A 421 -39.20 -18.44 -22.40
CA GLY A 421 -38.72 -19.83 -22.48
C GLY A 421 -38.59 -20.47 -21.11
N ASP A 422 -39.13 -21.69 -20.98
CA ASP A 422 -39.25 -22.50 -19.76
C ASP A 422 -38.17 -22.34 -18.68
N GLY A 423 -38.63 -22.04 -17.46
CA GLY A 423 -38.21 -22.67 -16.20
C GLY A 423 -36.72 -22.61 -15.80
N GLY A 424 -36.27 -21.47 -15.28
CA GLY A 424 -35.03 -21.37 -14.50
C GLY A 424 -35.16 -20.32 -13.40
N GLU A 425 -34.85 -20.69 -12.16
CA GLU A 425 -35.05 -19.89 -10.94
C GLU A 425 -34.48 -18.47 -11.05
N THR A 426 -35.36 -17.49 -10.88
CA THR A 426 -35.07 -16.06 -11.01
C THR A 426 -34.55 -15.49 -9.70
N TRP A 427 -33.48 -14.71 -9.81
CA TRP A 427 -32.93 -13.80 -8.80
C TRP A 427 -34.01 -12.83 -8.29
N LYS A 428 -34.79 -13.24 -7.27
CA LYS A 428 -35.86 -12.42 -6.69
C LYS A 428 -35.53 -11.71 -5.38
N ASP A 429 -34.37 -11.92 -4.76
CA ASP A 429 -34.10 -11.38 -3.42
C ASP A 429 -32.94 -10.38 -3.33
N ALA A 430 -32.52 -9.75 -4.43
CA ALA A 430 -31.66 -8.57 -4.37
C ALA A 430 -32.51 -7.28 -4.22
N THR A 431 -33.40 -7.22 -3.22
CA THR A 431 -33.86 -5.91 -2.75
C THR A 431 -32.67 -5.24 -2.08
N VAL A 432 -32.03 -4.32 -2.80
CA VAL A 432 -31.06 -3.37 -2.24
C VAL A 432 -31.79 -2.60 -1.15
N GLY A 433 -31.71 -3.08 0.08
CA GLY A 433 -32.36 -2.45 1.22
C GLY A 433 -31.94 -0.99 1.33
N GLU A 434 -32.92 -0.11 1.50
CA GLU A 434 -32.76 1.33 1.74
C GLU A 434 -31.87 1.69 2.97
N GLY A 435 -31.32 0.69 3.67
CA GLY A 435 -30.43 0.85 4.83
C GLY A 435 -28.92 0.98 4.52
N LEU A 436 -28.48 0.89 3.26
CA LEU A 436 -27.04 1.05 2.94
C LEU A 436 -26.60 2.51 2.72
N TRP A 437 -27.54 3.45 2.59
CA TRP A 437 -27.23 4.79 2.05
C TRP A 437 -28.02 5.93 2.70
N MET A 438 -27.99 6.05 4.04
CA MET A 438 -28.52 7.27 4.68
C MET A 438 -27.49 7.95 5.59
N GLY A 439 -26.74 8.85 4.95
CA GLY A 439 -26.20 10.07 5.55
C GLY A 439 -26.79 11.27 4.81
N SER A 440 -28.11 11.40 4.76
CA SER A 440 -28.80 12.62 4.33
C SER A 440 -29.60 13.17 5.50
N GLY A 441 -29.04 14.19 6.16
CA GLY A 441 -29.80 15.04 7.06
C GLY A 441 -30.82 15.86 6.27
N GLY A 442 -32.02 16.02 6.83
CA GLY A 442 -33.02 16.94 6.29
C GLY A 442 -34.47 16.61 6.63
N SER A 443 -34.79 16.48 7.92
CA SER A 443 -36.18 16.59 8.38
C SER A 443 -36.75 17.95 7.99
N ARG A 444 -37.74 17.97 7.10
CA ARG A 444 -38.73 19.04 7.01
C ARG A 444 -40.12 18.40 6.97
N ARG A 445 -40.68 18.21 8.18
CA ARG A 445 -42.12 18.11 8.38
C ARG A 445 -42.78 19.33 7.73
N ARG A 446 -43.63 19.09 6.73
CA ARG A 446 -44.70 20.01 6.33
C ARG A 446 -46.00 19.37 6.78
N THR A 447 -46.57 19.91 7.84
CA THR A 447 -47.96 19.68 8.24
C THR A 447 -48.88 20.50 7.34
N LYS A 448 -49.78 19.79 6.65
CA LYS A 448 -51.11 20.18 6.15
C LYS A 448 -51.87 18.84 6.08
N ASP A 449 -53.03 18.62 6.67
CA ASP A 449 -54.03 19.46 7.32
C ASP A 449 -54.47 18.85 8.67
#